data_AF-A0A914IS11-F1
#
_entry.id   AF-A0A914IS11-F1
#
_cell.length_a   1.000
_cell.length_b   1.000
_cell.length_c   1.000
_cell.angle_alpha   90.00
_cell.angle_beta   90.00
_cell.angle_gamma   90.00
#
_symmetry.space_group_name_H-M   'P 1'
#
loop_
_entity.id
_entity.type
_entity.pdbx_description
1 polymer ?
#
loop_
_entity_poly.entity_id
_entity_poly.type
_entity_poly.pdbx_seq_one_letter_code
_entity_poly.pdbx_strand_id
1 'polypeptide(L)' 'MMSTKENEAPKAAQGKKLTGFDIWKKENEADLRSQFEGDDSEFATHIVTHFRKNVTKEDKQRYKEMADSQSLVIDL' A
#
# COMPACT_ATOMS: atom_id res chain seq x y z
N MET A 1 43.71 10.92 -5.35
CA MET A 1 42.60 10.87 -6.32
C MET A 1 41.46 10.15 -5.64
N MET A 2 40.26 10.72 -5.72
CA MET A 2 39.11 10.44 -4.86
C MET A 2 38.53 9.05 -5.10
N SER A 3 38.25 8.32 -4.01
CA SER A 3 37.57 7.03 -3.99
C SER A 3 36.20 7.13 -4.66
N THR A 4 35.99 6.38 -5.74
CA THR A 4 34.69 6.19 -6.38
C THR A 4 33.75 5.53 -5.38
N LYS A 5 32.87 6.36 -4.82
CA LYS A 5 31.75 6.00 -3.97
C LYS A 5 30.88 5.00 -4.71
N GLU A 6 30.87 3.77 -4.22
CA GLU A 6 29.95 2.72 -4.62
C GLU A 6 28.53 3.28 -4.50
N ASN A 7 27.91 3.52 -5.65
CA ASN A 7 26.54 3.99 -5.72
C ASN A 7 25.64 2.79 -5.42
N GLU A 8 25.39 2.55 -4.13
CA GLU A 8 24.40 1.62 -3.63
C GLU A 8 23.07 1.93 -4.32
N ALA A 9 22.71 1.13 -5.33
CA ALA A 9 21.36 1.12 -5.86
C ALA A 9 20.43 0.85 -4.67
N PRO A 10 19.46 1.73 -4.36
CA PRO A 10 18.54 1.45 -3.28
C PRO A 10 17.82 0.15 -3.62
N LYS A 11 18.03 -0.83 -2.75
CA LYS A 11 17.43 -2.16 -2.71
C LYS A 11 15.92 -2.03 -2.48
N ALA A 12 15.20 -1.40 -3.41
CA ALA A 12 13.79 -1.01 -3.28
C ALA A 12 12.83 -2.01 -3.94
N ALA A 13 13.24 -3.26 -4.06
CA ALA A 13 12.38 -4.36 -4.53
C ALA A 13 12.62 -5.63 -3.72
N GLN A 14 12.70 -5.51 -2.38
CA GLN A 14 12.22 -6.64 -1.57
C GLN A 14 10.71 -6.70 -1.81
N GLY A 15 10.22 -7.81 -2.36
CA GLY A 15 8.81 -8.02 -2.66
C GLY A 15 7.97 -7.56 -1.47
N LYS A 16 7.32 -6.40 -1.62
CA LYS A 16 6.48 -5.85 -0.56
C LYS A 16 5.38 -6.87 -0.35
N LYS A 17 5.41 -7.56 0.78
CA LYS A 17 4.24 -8.31 1.26
C LYS A 17 3.07 -7.34 1.20
N LEU A 18 2.08 -7.66 0.37
CA LEU A 18 0.85 -6.89 0.31
C LEU A 18 0.31 -6.83 1.72
N THR A 19 -0.01 -5.63 2.21
CA THR A 19 -0.68 -5.48 3.50
C THR A 19 -2.18 -5.40 3.26
N GLY A 20 -2.98 -5.59 4.32
CA GLY A 20 -4.42 -5.38 4.21
C GLY A 20 -4.80 -3.97 3.74
N PHE A 21 -3.96 -2.97 4.02
CA PHE A 21 -4.13 -1.64 3.46
C PHE A 21 -3.92 -1.62 1.94
N ASP A 22 -2.92 -2.33 1.40
CA ASP A 22 -2.67 -2.40 -0.05
C ASP A 22 -3.83 -3.07 -0.79
N ILE A 23 -4.40 -4.15 -0.22
CA ILE A 23 -5.58 -4.82 -0.80
C ILE A 23 -6.79 -3.87 -0.81
N TRP A 24 -7.14 -3.31 0.36
CA TRP A 24 -8.24 -2.37 0.46
C TRP A 24 -8.05 -1.15 -0.44
N LYS A 25 -6.84 -0.59 -0.47
CA LYS A 25 -6.48 0.54 -1.33
C LYS A 25 -6.73 0.16 -2.78
N LYS A 26 -6.27 -0.99 -3.26
CA LYS A 26 -6.45 -1.40 -4.66
C LYS A 26 -7.93 -1.53 -5.07
N GLU A 27 -8.79 -1.95 -4.14
CA GLU A 27 -10.23 -2.07 -4.39
C GLU A 27 -10.99 -0.75 -4.31
N ASN A 28 -10.55 0.18 -3.45
CA ASN A 28 -11.26 1.43 -3.16
C ASN A 28 -10.61 2.66 -3.80
N GLU A 29 -9.36 2.56 -4.27
CA GLU A 29 -8.60 3.69 -4.81
C GLU A 29 -9.28 4.28 -6.04
N ALA A 30 -9.76 3.45 -6.97
CA ALA A 30 -10.43 3.95 -8.18
C ALA A 30 -11.72 4.72 -7.84
N ASP A 31 -12.51 4.20 -6.90
CA ASP A 31 -13.74 4.83 -6.44
C ASP A 31 -13.45 6.15 -5.69
N LEU A 32 -12.54 6.10 -4.71
CA LEU A 32 -12.12 7.28 -3.96
C LEU A 32 -11.47 8.33 -4.86
N ARG A 33 -10.70 7.91 -5.87
CA ARG A 33 -10.08 8.83 -6.83
C ARG A 33 -11.13 9.47 -7.74
N SER A 34 -12.16 8.73 -8.13
CA SER A 34 -13.27 9.27 -8.93
C SER A 34 -14.08 10.31 -8.15
N GLN A 35 -14.12 10.23 -6.82
CA GLN A 35 -14.81 11.18 -5.96
C GLN A 35 -13.89 12.31 -5.45
N PHE A 36 -12.59 12.22 -5.70
CA PHE A 36 -11.58 13.15 -5.19
C PHE A 36 -10.95 13.97 -6.31
N GLU A 37 -11.27 15.26 -6.36
CA GLU A 37 -10.82 16.20 -7.39
C GLU A 37 -9.45 16.85 -7.11
N GLY A 38 -8.79 16.51 -6.00
CA GLY A 38 -7.48 17.08 -5.64
C GLY A 38 -6.28 16.40 -6.31
N ASP A 39 -5.09 16.89 -5.97
CA ASP A 39 -3.81 16.36 -6.46
C ASP A 39 -3.46 14.99 -5.85
N ASP A 40 -2.58 14.23 -6.51
CA ASP A 40 -2.15 12.90 -6.04
C ASP A 40 -1.52 12.92 -4.65
N SER A 41 -0.85 14.02 -4.27
CA SER A 41 -0.28 14.18 -2.92
C SER A 41 -1.36 14.34 -1.85
N GLU A 42 -2.44 15.05 -2.16
CA GLU A 42 -3.57 15.21 -1.24
C GLU A 42 -4.40 13.92 -1.19
N PHE A 43 -4.55 13.25 -2.34
CA PHE A 43 -5.22 11.97 -2.44
C PHE A 43 -4.54 10.89 -1.59
N ALA A 44 -3.21 10.84 -1.56
CA ALA A 44 -2.47 9.93 -0.70
C ALA A 44 -2.78 10.13 0.79
N THR A 45 -2.99 11.38 1.22
CA THR A 45 -3.39 11.68 2.60
C THR A 45 -4.87 11.35 2.83
N HIS A 46 -5.71 11.62 1.83
CA HIS A 46 -7.14 11.33 1.85
C HIS A 46 -7.40 9.83 2.01
N ILE A 47 -6.78 8.99 1.18
CA ILE A 47 -6.99 7.53 1.18
C ILE A 47 -6.57 6.89 2.51
N VAL A 48 -5.46 7.35 3.11
CA VAL A 48 -5.01 6.88 4.44
C VAL A 48 -5.98 7.33 5.53
N THR A 49 -6.48 8.56 5.46
CA THR A 49 -7.46 9.09 6.42
C THR A 49 -8.79 8.35 6.31
N HIS A 50 -9.25 8.11 5.09
CA HIS A 50 -10.46 7.36 4.80
C HIS A 50 -10.35 5.92 5.33
N PHE A 51 -9.23 5.25 5.08
CA PHE A 51 -8.97 3.92 5.65
C PHE A 51 -9.04 3.92 7.18
N ARG A 52 -8.45 4.93 7.81
CA ARG A 52 -8.43 5.02 9.27
C ARG A 52 -9.81 5.25 9.87
N LYS A 53 -10.62 6.12 9.26
CA LYS A 53 -11.92 6.56 9.78
C LYS A 53 -13.10 5.68 9.39
N ASN A 54 -13.14 5.21 8.13
CA ASN A 54 -14.30 4.50 7.58
C ASN A 54 -14.15 2.97 7.61
N VAL A 55 -12.92 2.45 7.66
CA VAL A 55 -12.72 0.99 7.71
C VAL A 55 -12.72 0.52 9.15
N THR A 56 -13.63 -0.41 9.46
CA THR A 56 -13.78 -0.98 10.79
C THR A 56 -12.58 -1.86 11.17
N LYS A 57 -12.48 -2.23 12.45
CA LYS A 57 -11.44 -3.18 12.91
C LYS A 57 -11.62 -4.55 12.26
N GLU A 58 -12.87 -4.99 12.08
CA GLU A 58 -13.20 -6.28 11.46
C GLU A 58 -12.79 -6.28 9.98
N ASP A 59 -13.11 -5.23 9.23
CA ASP A 59 -12.67 -5.10 7.84
C ASP A 59 -11.14 -5.05 7.73
N LYS A 60 -10.48 -4.26 8.59
CA LYS A 60 -9.00 -4.23 8.66
C LYS A 60 -8.40 -5.62 8.90
N GLN A 61 -9.04 -6.43 9.75
CA GLN A 61 -8.62 -7.80 10.01
C GLN A 61 -8.85 -8.69 8.78
N ARG A 62 -10.02 -8.61 8.14
CA ARG A 62 -10.32 -9.37 6.91
C ARG A 62 -9.32 -9.06 5.80
N TYR A 63 -9.01 -7.79 5.54
CA TYR A 63 -8.03 -7.42 4.54
C TYR A 63 -6.62 -7.89 4.91
N LYS A 64 -6.27 -7.91 6.21
CA LYS A 64 -5.00 -8.48 6.67
C LYS A 64 -4.92 -9.98 6.39
N GLU A 65 -5.99 -10.73 6.62
CA GLU A 65 -6.05 -12.17 6.32
C GLU A 65 -5.98 -12.44 4.80
N MET A 66 -6.64 -11.61 3.98
CA MET A 66 -6.54 -11.69 2.52
C MET A 66 -5.12 -11.39 2.01
N ALA A 67 -4.47 -10.40 2.61
CA ALA A 67 -3.08 -10.05 2.33
C ALA A 67 -2.12 -11.19 2.71
N ASP A 68 -2.32 -11.81 3.88
CA ASP A 68 -1.53 -12.94 4.37
C ASP A 68 -1.71 -14.18 3.46
N SER A 69 -2.96 -14.48 3.10
CA SER A 69 -3.29 -15.57 2.18
C SER A 69 -2.65 -15.37 0.80
N GLN A 70 -2.69 -14.15 0.24
CA GLN A 70 -2.02 -13.83 -1.03
C GLN A 70 -0.49 -13.84 -0.93
N SER A 71 0.07 -13.48 0.23
CA SER A 71 1.51 -13.59 0.46
C SER A 71 2.00 -15.04 0.51
N LEU A 72 1.13 -15.99 0.89
CA LEU A 72 1.48 -17.40 1.02
C LEU A 72 1.57 -18.11 -0.35
N VAL A 73 0.82 -17.63 -1.35
CA VAL A 73 0.79 -18.24 -2.71
C VAL A 73 2.03 -17.91 -3.53
N ILE A 74 2.82 -16.91 -3.13
CA ILE A 74 4.03 -16.47 -3.85
C ILE A 74 5.28 -17.23 -3.34
N ASP A 75 5.18 -17.90 -2.18
CA ASP A 75 6.29 -18.60 -1.52
C ASP A 75 6.26 -20.14 -1.74
N LEU A 76 5.34 -20.66 -2.57
CA LEU A 76 5.16 -22.08 -2.88
C LEU A 76 5.56 -22.41 -4.32
#